data_AF-A0A482VG81-F1
#
_entry.id   AF-A0A482VG81-F1
#
_cell.length_a   1.000
_cell.length_b   1.000
_cell.length_c   1.000
_cell.angle_alpha   90.00
_cell.angle_beta   90.00
_cell.angle_gamma   90.00
#
_symmetry.space_group_name_H-M   'P 1'
#
loop_
_entity.id
_entity.type
_entity.pdbx_description
1 polymer ?
#
loop_
_entity_poly.entity_id
_entity_poly.type
_entity_poly.pdbx_seq_one_letter_code
_entity_poly.pdbx_strand_id
1 'polypeptide(L)'
;MSVAGAYIVLVIGLMVWCRYRRRSRKLPVTDATKAENGDVDHTELKDGANGHCPGSSKMDTNGIEALKEGQKSDGAETTHSQSSNQSKKSKSSYDKLALSRSHLKELKLIGRGEFGDVMVAKISKNDLLSEKRNSQVTTPNTSSEELTVLVKALTQTKDENCLSEFKREIDLFLKLSHENITKLYGLCREVEPHYMILEHTDWGDLKQFLVATQKGSPPPLTPVQCVGIIHQLSRGLDHLAASRLIHRDLAARNCLITSSLKAKVGLPRLTRDPYSQEYCKHMNNIIPLRWLSYEAVYEDEYSTKSDVYSFAVVMWEIFNQGELPFPKINDTSFLNKLKENKLEWKPHSSAPESLQKLQESCWDVNPQNRPTFSELTTEIEDILKSM
;
A
#
# COMPACT_ATOMS: atom_id res chain seq x y z
N MET A 1 43.60 -3.79 -5.65
CA MET A 1 42.36 -3.03 -5.93
C MET A 1 42.29 -1.85 -4.99
N SER A 2 41.64 -0.74 -5.39
CA SER A 2 41.31 0.34 -4.46
C SER A 2 40.17 -0.08 -3.53
N VAL A 3 40.03 0.59 -2.38
CA VAL A 3 38.94 0.33 -1.42
C VAL A 3 37.57 0.54 -2.07
N ALA A 4 37.42 1.56 -2.93
CA ALA A 4 36.22 1.79 -3.72
C ALA A 4 35.92 0.63 -4.70
N GLY A 5 36.95 0.08 -5.37
CA GLY A 5 36.78 -1.07 -6.25
C GLY A 5 36.31 -2.32 -5.50
N ALA A 6 36.87 -2.59 -4.32
CA ALA A 6 36.43 -3.69 -3.46
C ALA A 6 34.98 -3.51 -2.98
N TYR A 7 34.58 -2.29 -2.63
CA TYR A 7 33.20 -1.97 -2.25
C TYR A 7 32.20 -2.17 -3.40
N ILE A 8 32.54 -1.71 -4.62
CA ILE A 8 31.70 -1.89 -5.82
C ILE A 8 31.52 -3.38 -6.14
N VAL A 9 32.58 -4.18 -6.09
CA VAL A 9 32.50 -5.64 -6.29
C VAL A 9 31.62 -6.30 -5.22
N LEU A 10 31.72 -5.87 -3.96
CA LEU A 10 30.89 -6.37 -2.86
C LEU A 10 29.40 -6.00 -3.05
N VAL A 11 29.09 -4.76 -3.46
CA VAL A 11 27.71 -4.31 -3.73
C VAL A 11 27.11 -5.05 -4.92
N ILE A 12 27.85 -5.21 -6.03
CA ILE A 12 27.40 -5.98 -7.19
C ILE A 12 27.22 -7.46 -6.80
N GLY A 13 28.14 -8.03 -6.02
CA GLY A 13 28.04 -9.39 -5.49
C GLY A 13 26.78 -9.58 -4.63
N LEU A 14 26.46 -8.65 -3.73
CA LEU A 14 25.23 -8.66 -2.96
C LEU A 14 23.98 -8.48 -3.83
N MET A 15 24.00 -7.61 -4.84
CA MET A 15 22.87 -7.45 -5.78
C MET A 15 22.61 -8.72 -6.59
N VAL A 16 23.66 -9.37 -7.08
CA VAL A 16 23.57 -10.66 -7.81
C VAL A 16 23.13 -11.78 -6.86
N TRP A 17 23.66 -11.86 -5.64
CA TRP A 17 23.25 -12.83 -4.63
C TRP A 17 21.79 -12.63 -4.19
N CYS A 18 21.34 -11.39 -4.01
CA CYS A 18 19.94 -11.08 -3.72
C CYS A 18 19.01 -11.46 -4.89
N ARG A 19 19.39 -11.18 -6.15
CA ARG A 19 18.64 -11.65 -7.32
C ARG A 19 18.64 -13.18 -7.43
N TYR A 20 19.76 -13.84 -7.21
CA TYR A 20 19.86 -15.31 -7.18
C TYR A 20 18.99 -15.90 -6.07
N ARG A 21 19.09 -15.40 -4.83
CA ARG A 21 18.29 -15.84 -3.67
C ARG A 21 16.79 -15.59 -3.85
N ARG A 22 16.40 -14.50 -4.51
CA ARG A 22 15.00 -14.28 -4.96
C ARG A 22 14.59 -15.31 -6.01
N ARG A 23 15.46 -15.69 -6.95
CA ARG A 23 15.18 -16.66 -8.04
C ARG A 23 15.15 -18.12 -7.56
N SER A 24 16.04 -18.54 -6.65
CA SER A 24 16.01 -19.88 -6.05
C SER A 24 14.78 -20.10 -5.16
N ARG A 25 14.18 -19.03 -4.63
CA ARG A 25 12.85 -19.05 -3.98
C ARG A 25 11.67 -19.21 -4.97
N LYS A 26 11.90 -19.18 -6.28
CA LYS A 26 10.89 -19.45 -7.32
C LYS A 26 10.97 -20.90 -7.87
N LEU A 27 11.84 -21.75 -7.32
CA LEU A 27 11.77 -23.20 -7.55
C LEU A 27 10.65 -23.79 -6.67
N PRO A 28 9.71 -24.56 -7.22
CA PRO A 28 8.71 -25.26 -6.41
C PRO A 28 9.39 -26.35 -5.59
N VAL A 29 9.09 -26.40 -4.28
CA VAL A 29 9.36 -27.59 -3.47
C VAL A 29 8.36 -28.65 -3.92
N THR A 30 8.84 -29.71 -4.57
CA THR A 30 8.04 -30.87 -4.95
C THR A 30 7.56 -31.61 -3.71
N ASP A 31 6.31 -32.09 -3.73
CA ASP A 31 5.68 -32.73 -2.57
C ASP A 31 6.48 -33.92 -2.02
N ALA A 32 6.64 -33.96 -0.70
CA ALA A 32 7.45 -34.95 0.01
C ALA A 32 6.78 -35.48 1.29
N THR A 33 5.47 -35.78 1.23
CA THR A 33 4.77 -36.56 2.27
C THR A 33 3.76 -37.56 1.68
N LYS A 34 4.28 -38.67 1.14
CA LYS A 34 3.63 -39.99 1.09
C LYS A 34 4.72 -41.07 0.99
N ALA A 35 4.37 -42.30 1.36
CA ALA A 35 5.35 -43.29 1.83
C ALA A 35 5.45 -44.56 0.96
N GLU A 36 6.44 -45.38 1.31
CA GLU A 36 6.64 -46.81 1.00
C GLU A 36 7.14 -47.23 -0.40
N ASN A 37 8.33 -47.83 -0.37
CA ASN A 37 8.79 -49.04 -1.08
C ASN A 37 8.86 -49.04 -2.64
N GLY A 38 10.08 -49.19 -3.15
CA GLY A 38 10.38 -49.51 -4.56
C GLY A 38 11.90 -49.50 -4.81
N ASP A 39 12.43 -50.57 -5.41
CA ASP A 39 13.87 -50.89 -5.50
C ASP A 39 14.73 -49.98 -6.41
N VAL A 40 16.05 -49.98 -6.12
CA VAL A 40 17.23 -50.18 -7.02
C VAL A 40 17.02 -49.89 -8.52
N ASP A 41 17.84 -49.09 -9.23
CA ASP A 41 19.30 -48.89 -9.14
C ASP A 41 19.78 -47.48 -9.57
N HIS A 42 21.07 -47.18 -9.39
CA HIS A 42 21.75 -45.99 -9.93
C HIS A 42 23.06 -46.34 -10.65
N THR A 43 23.12 -46.15 -11.98
CA THR A 43 24.36 -46.25 -12.76
C THR A 43 24.66 -45.00 -13.60
N GLU A 44 25.65 -44.25 -13.12
CA GLU A 44 26.65 -43.39 -13.79
C GLU A 44 26.31 -42.45 -14.97
N LEU A 45 26.77 -41.21 -14.81
CA LEU A 45 27.03 -40.21 -15.88
C LEU A 45 28.30 -40.55 -16.67
N LYS A 46 28.46 -39.99 -17.88
CA LYS A 46 29.81 -39.74 -18.43
C LYS A 46 29.93 -38.60 -19.46
N ASP A 47 30.74 -37.61 -19.07
CA ASP A 47 31.73 -36.80 -19.82
C ASP A 47 31.52 -36.35 -21.29
N GLY A 48 31.83 -35.06 -21.54
CA GLY A 48 32.01 -34.47 -22.88
C GLY A 48 32.63 -33.05 -22.80
N ALA A 49 33.86 -32.87 -23.29
CA ALA A 49 34.75 -31.75 -22.90
C ALA A 49 34.98 -30.62 -23.93
N ASN A 50 35.70 -29.57 -23.49
CA ASN A 50 36.51 -28.58 -24.23
C ASN A 50 35.84 -27.38 -24.96
N GLY A 51 36.53 -26.22 -24.99
CA GLY A 51 36.12 -25.04 -25.80
C GLY A 51 36.81 -23.67 -25.56
N HIS A 52 38.14 -23.57 -25.72
CA HIS A 52 39.04 -22.39 -25.87
C HIS A 52 38.54 -20.90 -25.93
N CYS A 53 39.39 -19.98 -25.44
CA CYS A 53 39.46 -18.53 -25.81
C CYS A 53 40.76 -18.24 -26.61
N PRO A 54 40.92 -17.08 -27.30
CA PRO A 54 41.90 -16.07 -26.80
C PRO A 54 41.77 -14.58 -27.23
N GLY A 55 42.17 -13.65 -26.34
CA GLY A 55 42.91 -12.38 -26.61
C GLY A 55 42.24 -11.15 -27.31
N SER A 56 42.89 -9.97 -27.46
CA SER A 56 43.51 -9.06 -26.44
C SER A 56 44.22 -7.79 -27.01
N SER A 57 43.82 -6.56 -26.63
CA SER A 57 44.58 -5.26 -26.67
C SER A 57 43.76 -4.14 -25.97
N LYS A 58 44.24 -3.06 -25.28
CA LYS A 58 45.41 -2.13 -25.34
C LYS A 58 45.25 -0.98 -26.38
N MET A 59 45.51 0.33 -26.15
CA MET A 59 46.18 1.21 -25.12
C MET A 59 45.69 2.70 -25.30
N ASP A 60 45.90 3.78 -24.50
CA ASP A 60 46.48 3.98 -23.14
C ASP A 60 46.04 5.26 -22.34
N THR A 61 46.49 6.51 -22.66
CA THR A 61 46.53 7.71 -21.73
C THR A 61 46.15 9.07 -22.41
N ASN A 62 45.97 10.26 -21.77
CA ASN A 62 46.89 11.04 -20.89
C ASN A 62 46.28 12.40 -20.36
N GLY A 63 46.97 13.10 -19.42
CA GLY A 63 46.73 14.52 -18.98
C GLY A 63 45.81 14.72 -17.74
N ILE A 64 46.13 15.34 -16.58
CA ILE A 64 47.10 16.33 -16.02
C ILE A 64 46.52 17.76 -15.82
N GLU A 65 46.28 18.15 -14.56
CA GLU A 65 46.82 19.37 -13.91
C GLU A 65 46.64 19.32 -12.36
N ALA A 66 47.16 20.31 -11.61
CA ALA A 66 47.39 20.21 -10.15
C ALA A 66 47.26 21.56 -9.39
N LEU A 67 47.86 21.66 -8.17
CA LEU A 67 47.87 22.78 -7.18
C LEU A 67 46.69 22.77 -6.17
N LYS A 68 46.85 23.06 -4.86
CA LYS A 68 48.05 23.16 -3.98
C LYS A 68 47.63 23.05 -2.48
N GLU A 69 48.62 22.83 -1.60
CA GLU A 69 48.73 23.17 -0.16
C GLU A 69 47.47 23.34 0.75
N GLY A 70 47.39 22.82 1.98
CA GLY A 70 48.32 21.98 2.76
C GLY A 70 48.81 22.63 4.07
N GLN A 71 48.22 22.26 5.22
CA GLN A 71 48.79 22.49 6.54
C GLN A 71 48.31 21.44 7.56
N LYS A 72 49.22 21.02 8.44
CA LYS A 72 48.98 20.23 9.66
C LYS A 72 49.52 21.00 10.85
N SER A 73 48.91 20.85 12.02
CA SER A 73 49.57 21.03 13.32
C SER A 73 48.85 20.18 14.36
N ASP A 74 49.62 19.59 15.28
CA ASP A 74 49.13 18.73 16.37
C ASP A 74 49.02 19.56 17.68
N GLY A 75 48.21 19.14 18.67
CA GLY A 75 48.18 19.85 19.95
C GLY A 75 47.07 19.44 20.95
N ALA A 76 47.44 18.56 21.88
CA ALA A 76 46.90 18.26 23.21
C ALA A 76 45.54 18.85 23.71
N GLU A 77 44.75 17.94 24.30
CA GLU A 77 44.01 18.05 25.58
C GLU A 77 43.46 19.41 26.06
N THR A 78 42.13 19.49 26.19
CA THR A 78 41.48 20.10 27.37
C THR A 78 40.10 19.50 27.59
N THR A 79 39.97 18.64 28.61
CA THR A 79 38.68 18.15 29.08
C THR A 79 38.04 19.16 30.04
N HIS A 80 37.06 19.94 29.58
CA HIS A 80 36.08 20.55 30.49
C HIS A 80 34.67 20.52 29.92
N SER A 81 33.82 19.74 30.58
CA SER A 81 32.38 19.72 30.35
C SER A 81 31.72 20.96 30.98
N GLN A 82 30.99 21.73 30.17
CA GLN A 82 29.94 22.61 30.68
C GLN A 82 28.63 22.34 29.93
N SER A 83 27.55 22.29 30.69
CA SER A 83 26.25 21.75 30.28
C SER A 83 25.40 22.80 29.58
N SER A 84 25.31 22.73 28.25
CA SER A 84 24.36 23.48 27.42
C SER A 84 22.93 22.94 27.58
N ASN A 85 22.36 23.14 28.77
CA ASN A 85 21.05 22.63 29.19
C ASN A 85 19.88 23.42 28.55
N GLN A 86 19.84 23.46 27.21
CA GLN A 86 18.75 24.10 26.48
C GLN A 86 18.47 23.53 25.07
N SER A 87 18.60 22.21 24.88
CA SER A 87 17.89 21.55 23.79
C SER A 87 16.39 21.54 24.08
N LYS A 88 15.67 22.56 23.59
CA LYS A 88 14.21 22.50 23.41
C LYS A 88 13.94 21.37 22.42
N LYS A 89 13.76 20.13 22.91
CA LYS A 89 13.36 18.98 22.09
C LYS A 89 12.15 19.39 21.28
N SER A 90 12.29 19.45 19.96
CA SER A 90 11.17 19.56 19.06
C SER A 90 10.25 18.38 19.36
N LYS A 91 9.02 18.65 19.82
CA LYS A 91 7.98 17.61 19.94
C LYS A 91 7.96 16.83 18.63
N SER A 92 8.09 15.51 18.72
CA SER A 92 8.03 14.63 17.57
C SER A 92 6.71 14.86 16.83
N SER A 93 6.66 14.59 15.53
CA SER A 93 5.38 14.66 14.79
C SER A 93 4.32 13.77 15.45
N TYR A 94 4.78 12.64 15.99
CA TYR A 94 4.00 11.68 16.78
C TYR A 94 3.45 12.25 18.09
N ASP A 95 4.11 13.24 18.71
CA ASP A 95 3.69 13.85 19.99
C ASP A 95 2.60 14.94 19.78
N LYS A 96 2.32 15.28 18.52
CA LYS A 96 1.17 16.11 18.10
C LYS A 96 -0.04 15.27 17.67
N LEU A 97 0.14 13.95 17.62
CA LEU A 97 -0.88 12.94 17.33
C LEU A 97 -1.22 12.11 18.58
N ALA A 98 -0.86 12.58 19.79
CA ALA A 98 -1.33 11.93 21.00
C ALA A 98 -2.87 11.94 21.04
N LEU A 99 -3.43 10.90 21.65
CA LEU A 99 -4.85 10.81 21.99
C LEU A 99 -5.00 9.81 23.13
N SER A 100 -5.64 10.19 24.23
CA SER A 100 -5.87 9.25 25.33
C SER A 100 -6.83 8.14 24.93
N ARG A 101 -6.49 6.89 25.27
CA ARG A 101 -7.36 5.71 25.12
C ARG A 101 -8.67 5.88 25.90
N SER A 102 -8.64 6.64 27.00
CA SER A 102 -9.82 6.91 27.84
C SER A 102 -10.96 7.60 27.10
N HIS A 103 -10.68 8.29 25.99
CA HIS A 103 -11.69 8.95 25.15
C HIS A 103 -12.43 7.98 24.21
N LEU A 104 -11.95 6.73 24.04
CA LEU A 104 -12.56 5.72 23.17
C LEU A 104 -13.62 4.90 23.91
N LYS A 105 -14.84 4.88 23.35
CA LYS A 105 -15.99 4.11 23.85
C LYS A 105 -16.39 3.03 22.84
N GLU A 106 -17.14 2.02 23.29
CA GLU A 106 -17.80 1.03 22.43
C GLU A 106 -16.88 0.34 21.41
N LEU A 107 -15.65 -0.03 21.81
CA LEU A 107 -14.71 -0.73 20.93
C LEU A 107 -15.29 -2.08 20.47
N LYS A 108 -15.62 -2.19 19.18
CA LYS A 108 -16.19 -3.37 18.54
C LYS A 108 -15.25 -3.88 17.45
N LEU A 109 -14.78 -5.12 17.58
CA LEU A 109 -14.00 -5.80 16.53
C LEU A 109 -14.81 -5.91 15.23
N ILE A 110 -14.21 -5.52 14.11
CA ILE A 110 -14.79 -5.69 12.76
C ILE A 110 -14.01 -6.67 11.89
N GLY A 111 -12.74 -6.92 12.21
CA GLY A 111 -11.85 -7.79 11.45
C GLY A 111 -10.41 -7.75 11.95
N ARG A 112 -9.50 -8.36 11.21
CA ARG A 112 -8.05 -8.33 11.47
C ARG A 112 -7.30 -7.96 10.19
N GLY A 113 -6.29 -7.11 10.36
CA GLY A 113 -5.41 -6.67 9.30
C GLY A 113 -3.95 -7.04 9.54
N GLU A 114 -3.07 -6.42 8.76
CA GLU A 114 -1.62 -6.62 8.75
C GLU A 114 -0.95 -6.49 10.15
N PHE A 115 -1.48 -5.61 11.01
CA PHE A 115 -0.87 -5.27 12.30
C PHE A 115 -1.53 -5.93 13.53
N GLY A 116 -2.72 -6.53 13.36
CA GLY A 116 -3.54 -7.02 14.47
C GLY A 116 -5.04 -6.78 14.27
N ASP A 117 -5.75 -6.64 15.38
CA ASP A 117 -7.19 -6.39 15.42
C ASP A 117 -7.56 -5.01 14.86
N VAL A 118 -8.65 -4.94 14.10
CA VAL A 118 -9.24 -3.69 13.62
C VAL A 118 -10.66 -3.56 14.14
N MET A 119 -10.94 -2.43 14.78
CA MET A 119 -12.18 -2.17 15.51
C MET A 119 -12.83 -0.88 15.04
N VAL A 120 -14.11 -0.72 15.33
CA VAL A 120 -14.81 0.57 15.33
C VAL A 120 -15.02 1.01 16.78
N ALA A 121 -14.95 2.31 17.05
CA ALA A 121 -15.18 2.90 18.36
C ALA A 121 -15.90 4.25 18.23
N LYS A 122 -16.39 4.80 19.35
CA LYS A 122 -16.89 6.19 19.44
C LYS A 122 -15.95 7.09 20.24
N ILE A 123 -15.94 8.38 19.94
CA ILE A 123 -15.20 9.42 20.67
C ILE A 123 -15.94 10.77 20.56
N SER A 124 -15.86 11.66 21.55
CA SER A 124 -16.47 12.98 21.40
C SER A 124 -15.68 13.86 20.42
N LYS A 125 -16.37 14.69 19.63
CA LYS A 125 -15.71 15.75 18.84
C LYS A 125 -14.86 16.68 19.68
N ASN A 126 -15.23 16.92 20.94
CA ASN A 126 -14.44 17.76 21.84
C ASN A 126 -13.09 17.12 22.19
N ASP A 127 -13.08 15.84 22.51
CA ASP A 127 -11.87 15.08 22.85
C ASP A 127 -10.92 14.93 21.65
N LEU A 128 -11.47 14.89 20.43
CA LEU A 128 -10.73 14.85 19.18
C LEU A 128 -10.13 16.22 18.76
N LEU A 129 -10.62 17.32 19.33
CA LEU A 129 -10.26 18.70 18.96
C LEU A 129 -9.55 19.48 20.07
N SER A 130 -9.58 18.99 21.32
CA SER A 130 -8.96 19.62 22.48
C SER A 130 -7.43 19.67 22.35
N GLU A 131 -6.79 18.56 21.94
CA GLU A 131 -5.33 18.48 21.74
C GLU A 131 -4.81 19.37 20.59
N LYS A 132 -5.71 19.94 19.76
CA LYS A 132 -5.38 20.92 18.71
C LYS A 132 -5.59 22.38 19.13
N ARG A 133 -6.17 22.66 20.31
CA ARG A 133 -6.50 24.02 20.77
C ARG A 133 -5.79 24.41 22.07
N ASN A 134 -4.48 24.66 21.98
CA ASN A 134 -3.88 25.67 22.83
C ASN A 134 -4.44 27.04 22.40
N SER A 135 -5.08 27.76 23.34
CA SER A 135 -5.58 29.13 23.19
C SER A 135 -6.80 29.35 22.29
N GLN A 136 -7.99 28.91 22.72
CA GLN A 136 -9.17 29.79 22.77
C GLN A 136 -10.30 29.20 23.63
N VAL A 137 -10.93 30.05 24.45
CA VAL A 137 -12.09 29.69 25.28
C VAL A 137 -13.35 29.69 24.40
N THR A 138 -14.12 28.60 24.44
CA THR A 138 -15.46 28.52 23.82
C THR A 138 -16.49 28.05 24.85
N THR A 139 -17.69 28.62 24.81
CA THR A 139 -18.75 28.45 25.82
C THR A 139 -19.31 27.02 25.88
N PRO A 140 -19.62 26.49 27.07
CA PRO A 140 -20.15 25.13 27.23
C PRO A 140 -21.66 25.08 26.96
N ASN A 141 -22.06 25.04 25.68
CA ASN A 141 -23.44 24.72 25.29
C ASN A 141 -23.55 24.22 23.83
N THR A 142 -23.11 22.99 23.61
CA THR A 142 -23.48 22.18 22.45
C THR A 142 -23.55 20.73 22.91
N SER A 143 -24.53 19.96 22.43
CA SER A 143 -24.58 18.51 22.68
C SER A 143 -23.26 17.87 22.23
N SER A 144 -22.69 16.99 23.07
CA SER A 144 -21.38 16.38 22.84
C SER A 144 -21.45 15.33 21.74
N GLU A 145 -21.48 15.79 20.50
CA GLU A 145 -21.60 14.95 19.30
C GLU A 145 -20.46 13.91 19.27
N GLU A 146 -20.84 12.63 19.19
CA GLU A 146 -19.90 11.51 19.11
C GLU A 146 -19.60 11.19 17.64
N LEU A 147 -18.32 11.02 17.33
CA LEU A 147 -17.86 10.50 16.06
C LEU A 147 -17.53 9.01 16.20
N THR A 148 -18.01 8.24 15.23
CA THR A 148 -17.51 6.89 14.96
C THR A 148 -16.12 6.99 14.34
N VAL A 149 -15.17 6.19 14.82
CA VAL A 149 -13.77 6.15 14.35
C VAL A 149 -13.31 4.71 14.12
N LEU A 150 -12.38 4.53 13.19
CA LEU A 150 -11.73 3.26 12.92
C LEU A 150 -10.46 3.16 13.77
N VAL A 151 -10.28 2.04 14.48
CA VAL A 151 -9.19 1.80 15.41
C VAL A 151 -8.37 0.60 14.93
N LYS A 152 -7.19 0.86 14.35
CA LYS A 152 -6.21 -0.19 14.04
C LYS A 152 -5.33 -0.47 15.26
N ALA A 153 -5.26 -1.72 15.71
CA ALA A 153 -4.35 -2.14 16.76
C ALA A 153 -3.07 -2.77 16.20
N LEU A 154 -1.91 -2.28 16.65
CA LEU A 154 -0.63 -2.99 16.55
C LEU A 154 -0.52 -3.95 17.74
N THR A 155 -0.87 -5.21 17.54
CA THR A 155 -0.85 -6.24 18.59
C THR A 155 0.50 -6.96 18.69
N GLN A 156 1.32 -6.90 17.65
CA GLN A 156 2.64 -7.54 17.57
C GLN A 156 3.76 -6.49 17.67
N THR A 157 3.77 -5.71 18.75
CA THR A 157 4.75 -4.63 19.01
C THR A 157 6.22 -5.09 19.05
N LYS A 158 6.45 -6.40 19.22
CA LYS A 158 7.78 -7.04 19.26
C LYS A 158 8.27 -7.56 17.89
N ASP A 159 7.45 -7.52 16.84
CA ASP A 159 7.91 -7.76 15.47
C ASP A 159 8.33 -6.42 14.86
N GLU A 160 9.64 -6.24 14.67
CA GLU A 160 10.23 -5.03 14.08
C GLU A 160 9.73 -4.76 12.66
N ASN A 161 9.36 -5.77 11.87
CA ASN A 161 8.79 -5.56 10.54
C ASN A 161 7.37 -5.00 10.65
N CYS A 162 6.54 -5.62 11.49
CA CYS A 162 5.17 -5.17 11.79
C CYS A 162 5.16 -3.74 12.34
N LEU A 163 6.06 -3.44 13.30
CA LEU A 163 6.25 -2.12 13.88
C LEU A 163 6.80 -1.10 12.87
N SER A 164 7.70 -1.51 11.95
CA SER A 164 8.23 -0.67 10.88
C SER A 164 7.14 -0.29 9.87
N GLU A 165 6.35 -1.24 9.40
CA GLU A 165 5.27 -0.98 8.45
C GLU A 165 4.12 -0.17 9.08
N PHE A 166 3.82 -0.37 10.37
CA PHE A 166 2.87 0.47 11.11
C PHE A 166 3.36 1.93 11.21
N LYS A 167 4.65 2.16 11.50
CA LYS A 167 5.25 3.51 11.45
C LYS A 167 5.21 4.10 10.04
N ARG A 168 5.50 3.29 9.00
CA ARG A 168 5.45 3.71 7.59
C ARG A 168 4.04 4.16 7.17
N GLU A 169 2.98 3.52 7.70
CA GLU A 169 1.60 3.94 7.47
C GLU A 169 1.25 5.25 8.21
N ILE A 170 1.74 5.45 9.44
CA ILE A 170 1.62 6.74 10.16
C ILE A 170 2.32 7.87 9.38
N ASP A 171 3.56 7.64 8.93
CA ASP A 171 4.35 8.59 8.14
C ASP A 171 3.76 8.86 6.74
N LEU A 172 2.88 7.98 6.25
CA LEU A 172 2.08 8.17 5.04
C LEU A 172 0.90 9.12 5.33
N PHE A 173 0.11 8.83 6.37
CA PHE A 173 -1.03 9.69 6.75
C PHE A 173 -0.59 11.08 7.24
N LEU A 174 0.62 11.21 7.80
CA LEU A 174 1.22 12.51 8.17
C LEU A 174 1.59 13.40 6.97
N LYS A 175 1.69 12.84 5.76
CA LYS A 175 2.06 13.56 4.53
C LYS A 175 0.86 13.84 3.62
N LEU A 176 -0.16 12.99 3.66
CA LEU A 176 -1.35 13.11 2.82
C LEU A 176 -2.40 14.01 3.49
N SER A 177 -2.82 15.06 2.78
CA SER A 177 -3.88 15.98 3.23
C SER A 177 -4.78 16.36 2.06
N HIS A 178 -5.79 15.52 1.81
CA HIS A 178 -6.74 15.70 0.72
C HIS A 178 -8.15 15.31 1.18
N GLU A 179 -9.20 15.89 0.59
CA GLU A 179 -10.59 15.63 1.02
C GLU A 179 -11.00 14.17 0.78
N ASN A 180 -10.56 13.59 -0.34
CA ASN A 180 -10.84 12.20 -0.74
C ASN A 180 -9.78 11.20 -0.23
N ILE A 181 -9.08 11.53 0.86
CA ILE A 181 -8.23 10.59 1.59
C ILE A 181 -8.73 10.52 3.04
N THR A 182 -8.67 9.33 3.63
CA THR A 182 -9.00 9.07 5.03
C THR A 182 -8.02 9.77 5.95
N LYS A 183 -8.50 10.58 6.91
CA LYS A 183 -7.64 11.30 7.85
C LYS A 183 -7.16 10.40 8.99
N LEU A 184 -5.92 10.62 9.42
CA LEU A 184 -5.43 10.21 10.74
C LEU A 184 -5.83 11.27 11.78
N TYR A 185 -6.52 10.84 12.83
CA TYR A 185 -6.92 11.71 13.93
C TYR A 185 -5.91 11.69 15.09
N GLY A 186 -5.39 10.52 15.46
CA GLY A 186 -4.46 10.39 16.58
C GLY A 186 -3.95 8.96 16.80
N LEU A 187 -3.16 8.78 17.86
CA LEU A 187 -2.41 7.58 18.22
C LEU A 187 -2.49 7.35 19.74
N CYS A 188 -3.16 6.28 20.18
CA CYS A 188 -3.18 5.91 21.60
C CYS A 188 -1.95 5.06 21.92
N ARG A 189 -0.98 5.68 22.61
CA ARG A 189 0.35 5.11 22.90
C ARG A 189 0.66 4.97 24.40
N GLU A 190 -0.32 5.17 25.27
CA GLU A 190 -0.17 5.09 26.73
C GLU A 190 0.07 3.66 27.24
N VAL A 191 -0.52 2.68 26.55
CA VAL A 191 -0.50 1.24 26.90
C VAL A 191 -0.52 0.43 25.59
N GLU A 192 -0.02 -0.81 25.62
CA GLU A 192 -0.21 -1.76 24.52
C GLU A 192 -1.67 -2.30 24.46
N PRO A 193 -2.10 -2.91 23.34
CA PRO A 193 -1.53 -2.76 21.99
C PRO A 193 -1.68 -1.31 21.53
N HIS A 194 -0.73 -0.75 20.76
CA HIS A 194 -0.84 0.64 20.32
C HIS A 194 -1.98 0.81 19.31
N TYR A 195 -2.72 1.92 19.38
CA TYR A 195 -3.81 2.22 18.43
C TYR A 195 -3.46 3.36 17.47
N MET A 196 -3.88 3.21 16.22
CA MET A 196 -3.99 4.28 15.22
C MET A 196 -5.48 4.58 15.00
N ILE A 197 -5.87 5.85 15.13
CA ILE A 197 -7.26 6.30 15.12
C ILE A 197 -7.53 7.05 13.82
N LEU A 198 -8.32 6.43 12.94
CA LEU A 198 -8.60 6.88 11.58
C LEU A 198 -10.05 7.37 11.43
N GLU A 199 -10.26 8.26 10.47
CA GLU A 199 -11.58 8.70 10.00
C GLU A 199 -12.41 7.49 9.54
N HIS A 200 -13.66 7.43 10.00
CA HIS A 200 -14.67 6.48 9.57
C HIS A 200 -15.90 7.27 9.12
N THR A 201 -16.62 6.74 8.15
CA THR A 201 -17.84 7.36 7.61
C THR A 201 -19.09 6.67 8.16
N ASP A 202 -20.24 7.31 8.03
CA ASP A 202 -21.54 6.81 8.46
C ASP A 202 -21.98 5.52 7.74
N TRP A 203 -21.42 5.25 6.55
CA TRP A 203 -21.61 4.00 5.79
C TRP A 203 -20.43 3.01 5.85
N GLY A 204 -19.33 3.36 6.52
CA GLY A 204 -18.12 2.55 6.50
C GLY A 204 -17.50 2.43 5.10
N ASP A 205 -17.14 1.20 4.72
CA ASP A 205 -16.44 0.96 3.46
C ASP A 205 -17.36 0.90 2.23
N LEU A 206 -16.80 1.26 1.07
CA LEU A 206 -17.52 1.36 -0.20
C LEU A 206 -18.05 0.00 -0.67
N LYS A 207 -17.43 -1.12 -0.29
CA LYS A 207 -17.91 -2.45 -0.68
C LYS A 207 -19.19 -2.83 0.07
N GLN A 208 -19.25 -2.55 1.38
CA GLN A 208 -20.48 -2.70 2.16
C GLN A 208 -21.62 -1.83 1.63
N PHE A 209 -21.33 -0.57 1.28
CA PHE A 209 -22.29 0.31 0.61
C PHE A 209 -22.81 -0.30 -0.70
N LEU A 210 -21.91 -0.67 -1.61
CA LEU A 210 -22.28 -1.19 -2.94
C LEU A 210 -23.12 -2.48 -2.83
N VAL A 211 -22.72 -3.43 -1.98
CA VAL A 211 -23.44 -4.68 -1.73
C VAL A 211 -24.78 -4.44 -1.03
N ALA A 212 -24.92 -3.38 -0.22
CA ALA A 212 -26.21 -2.97 0.32
C ALA A 212 -27.14 -2.40 -0.76
N THR A 213 -26.62 -1.72 -1.80
CA THR A 213 -27.48 -1.21 -2.89
C THR A 213 -28.16 -2.31 -3.69
N GLN A 214 -27.57 -3.52 -3.78
CA GLN A 214 -28.21 -4.71 -4.36
C GLN A 214 -29.52 -5.09 -3.64
N LYS A 215 -29.67 -4.69 -2.36
CA LYS A 215 -30.84 -4.97 -1.51
C LYS A 215 -31.84 -3.81 -1.49
N GLY A 216 -31.61 -2.76 -2.29
CA GLY A 216 -32.49 -1.60 -2.42
C GLY A 216 -32.45 -0.59 -1.26
N SER A 217 -31.56 -0.77 -0.28
CA SER A 217 -31.32 0.20 0.80
C SER A 217 -29.81 0.32 1.07
N PRO A 218 -29.12 1.35 0.54
CA PRO A 218 -29.67 2.48 -0.23
C PRO A 218 -30.11 2.06 -1.64
N PRO A 219 -30.79 2.93 -2.42
CA PRO A 219 -31.08 2.63 -3.82
C PRO A 219 -29.79 2.38 -4.64
N PRO A 220 -29.86 1.57 -5.72
CA PRO A 220 -28.79 1.44 -6.70
C PRO A 220 -28.29 2.79 -7.22
N LEU A 221 -26.96 2.93 -7.31
CA LEU A 221 -26.31 4.12 -7.86
C LEU A 221 -26.66 4.31 -9.34
N THR A 222 -26.90 5.57 -9.74
CA THR A 222 -26.97 5.92 -11.17
C THR A 222 -25.57 5.95 -11.79
N PRO A 223 -25.41 5.80 -13.12
CA PRO A 223 -24.11 5.91 -13.78
C PRO A 223 -23.38 7.22 -13.43
N VAL A 224 -24.09 8.36 -13.37
CA VAL A 224 -23.53 9.67 -12.97
C VAL A 224 -22.95 9.61 -11.55
N GLN A 225 -23.64 8.95 -10.61
CA GLN A 225 -23.14 8.78 -9.23
C GLN A 225 -21.93 7.85 -9.18
N CYS A 226 -21.91 6.77 -9.98
CA CYS A 226 -20.74 5.90 -10.12
C CYS A 226 -19.51 6.68 -10.61
N VAL A 227 -19.64 7.47 -11.69
CA VAL A 227 -18.54 8.32 -12.20
C VAL A 227 -18.15 9.39 -11.17
N GLY A 228 -19.11 10.00 -10.47
CA GLY A 228 -18.85 10.95 -9.39
C GLY A 228 -18.11 10.37 -8.17
N ILE A 229 -18.27 9.07 -7.89
CA ILE A 229 -17.48 8.36 -6.86
C ILE A 229 -16.08 8.02 -7.40
N ILE A 230 -15.99 7.55 -8.64
CA ILE A 230 -14.72 7.24 -9.32
C ILE A 230 -13.83 8.49 -9.39
N HIS A 231 -14.38 9.65 -9.79
CA HIS A 231 -13.66 10.93 -9.83
C HIS A 231 -13.12 11.36 -8.45
N GLN A 232 -13.93 11.21 -7.40
CA GLN A 232 -13.49 11.50 -6.04
C GLN A 232 -12.30 10.62 -5.63
N LEU A 233 -12.35 9.32 -5.95
CA LEU A 233 -11.25 8.41 -5.66
C LEU A 233 -10.01 8.72 -6.51
N SER A 234 -10.15 9.07 -7.80
CA SER A 234 -9.01 9.40 -8.66
C SER A 234 -8.23 10.61 -8.13
N ARG A 235 -8.92 11.68 -7.69
CA ARG A 235 -8.31 12.85 -7.05
C ARG A 235 -7.52 12.49 -5.77
N GLY A 236 -8.03 11.55 -4.98
CA GLY A 236 -7.33 11.00 -3.82
C GLY A 236 -6.07 10.21 -4.19
N LEU A 237 -6.12 9.43 -5.27
CA LEU A 237 -5.00 8.64 -5.77
C LEU A 237 -3.94 9.49 -6.48
N ASP A 238 -4.32 10.56 -7.17
CA ASP A 238 -3.38 11.50 -7.78
C ASP A 238 -2.54 12.24 -6.71
N HIS A 239 -3.18 12.73 -5.64
CA HIS A 239 -2.45 13.32 -4.51
C HIS A 239 -1.51 12.31 -3.83
N LEU A 240 -1.89 11.03 -3.77
CA LEU A 240 -1.06 9.94 -3.23
C LEU A 240 0.13 9.63 -4.16
N ALA A 241 -0.09 9.60 -5.48
CA ALA A 241 0.94 9.37 -6.49
C ALA A 241 1.94 10.54 -6.61
N ALA A 242 1.45 11.79 -6.56
CA ALA A 242 2.27 13.00 -6.51
C ALA A 242 3.16 13.03 -5.25
N SER A 243 2.67 12.48 -4.14
CA SER A 243 3.43 12.26 -2.90
C SER A 243 4.44 11.10 -2.97
N ARG A 244 4.58 10.45 -4.15
CA ARG A 244 5.44 9.27 -4.42
C ARG A 244 5.13 8.06 -3.53
N LEU A 245 3.87 7.90 -3.16
CA LEU A 245 3.37 6.76 -2.39
C LEU A 245 2.68 5.75 -3.32
N ILE A 246 2.52 4.53 -2.85
CA ILE A 246 1.92 3.41 -3.58
C ILE A 246 0.99 2.67 -2.61
N HIS A 247 -0.25 2.43 -3.03
CA HIS A 247 -1.32 1.89 -2.21
C HIS A 247 -1.20 0.36 -1.99
N ARG A 248 -0.87 -0.38 -3.07
CA ARG A 248 -0.64 -1.84 -3.13
C ARG A 248 -1.82 -2.76 -2.81
N ASP A 249 -2.89 -2.26 -2.19
CA ASP A 249 -4.13 -2.98 -1.89
C ASP A 249 -5.34 -2.08 -2.18
N LEU A 250 -5.41 -1.55 -3.42
CA LEU A 250 -6.50 -0.66 -3.82
C LEU A 250 -7.72 -1.48 -4.27
N ALA A 251 -8.79 -1.39 -3.50
CA ALA A 251 -10.05 -2.12 -3.68
C ALA A 251 -11.21 -1.34 -3.04
N ALA A 252 -12.46 -1.62 -3.40
CA ALA A 252 -13.64 -0.96 -2.82
C ALA A 252 -13.71 -1.16 -1.30
N ARG A 253 -13.33 -2.34 -0.78
CA ARG A 253 -13.22 -2.64 0.67
C ARG A 253 -12.24 -1.75 1.44
N ASN A 254 -11.32 -1.08 0.76
CA ASN A 254 -10.37 -0.14 1.35
C ASN A 254 -10.76 1.32 1.12
N CYS A 255 -11.78 1.60 0.32
CA CYS A 255 -12.35 2.94 0.17
C CYS A 255 -13.48 3.16 1.20
N LEU A 256 -13.68 4.39 1.67
CA LEU A 256 -14.80 4.77 2.55
C LEU A 256 -15.81 5.62 1.79
N ILE A 257 -17.08 5.58 2.20
CA ILE A 257 -18.16 6.40 1.63
C ILE A 257 -19.17 6.86 2.69
N THR A 258 -19.77 8.04 2.51
CA THR A 258 -20.86 8.59 3.34
C THR A 258 -22.24 8.38 2.70
N SER A 259 -23.34 8.53 3.45
CA SER A 259 -24.70 8.62 2.87
C SER A 259 -24.86 9.74 1.85
N SER A 260 -24.01 10.78 1.92
CA SER A 260 -23.93 11.90 0.98
C SER A 260 -23.00 11.63 -0.22
N LEU A 261 -22.65 10.37 -0.48
CA LEU A 261 -21.79 9.89 -1.58
C LEU A 261 -20.41 10.57 -1.63
N LYS A 262 -19.88 10.99 -0.47
CA LYS A 262 -18.50 11.50 -0.37
C LYS A 262 -17.54 10.33 -0.19
N ALA A 263 -16.72 10.08 -1.21
CA ALA A 263 -15.83 8.93 -1.28
C ALA A 263 -14.39 9.30 -0.89
N LYS A 264 -13.69 8.35 -0.26
CA LYS A 264 -12.33 8.50 0.25
C LYS A 264 -11.50 7.24 0.01
N VAL A 265 -10.22 7.41 -0.36
CA VAL A 265 -9.21 6.35 -0.29
C VAL A 265 -8.83 6.14 1.18
N GLY A 266 -8.87 4.89 1.65
CA GLY A 266 -8.46 4.49 2.99
C GLY A 266 -7.53 3.28 2.94
N LEU A 267 -6.96 2.90 4.09
CA LEU A 267 -6.01 1.80 4.19
C LEU A 267 -6.41 0.71 5.22
N PRO A 268 -7.70 0.35 5.46
CA PRO A 268 -8.05 -0.56 6.55
C PRO A 268 -7.35 -1.93 6.46
N ARG A 269 -7.10 -2.47 5.24
CA ARG A 269 -6.33 -3.70 4.98
C ARG A 269 -6.79 -4.89 5.83
N LEU A 270 -8.10 -5.14 5.85
CA LEU A 270 -8.70 -6.27 6.55
C LEU A 270 -8.39 -7.58 5.80
N THR A 271 -7.27 -8.22 6.13
CA THR A 271 -6.80 -9.47 5.50
C THR A 271 -7.45 -10.73 6.09
N ARG A 272 -8.14 -10.61 7.23
CA ARG A 272 -8.98 -11.65 7.79
C ARG A 272 -10.28 -11.03 8.32
N ASP A 273 -11.37 -11.40 7.66
CA ASP A 273 -12.76 -11.08 8.00
C ASP A 273 -13.12 -9.57 7.94
N PRO A 274 -14.28 -9.20 7.35
CA PRO A 274 -15.17 -10.05 6.55
C PRO A 274 -14.57 -10.45 5.19
N TYR A 275 -13.50 -9.79 4.73
CA TYR A 275 -12.95 -9.92 3.38
C TYR A 275 -11.90 -11.03 3.20
N SER A 276 -11.90 -12.06 4.06
CA SER A 276 -10.91 -13.16 4.04
C SER A 276 -10.88 -13.93 2.71
N GLN A 277 -11.99 -13.94 1.95
CA GLN A 277 -12.08 -14.56 0.61
C GLN A 277 -11.47 -13.72 -0.51
N GLU A 278 -11.12 -12.45 -0.26
CA GLU A 278 -10.59 -11.53 -1.28
C GLU A 278 -9.06 -11.55 -1.37
N TYR A 279 -8.39 -12.29 -0.48
CA TYR A 279 -6.95 -12.48 -0.46
C TYR A 279 -6.59 -13.95 -0.56
N CYS A 280 -5.52 -14.27 -1.28
CA CYS A 280 -4.98 -15.62 -1.36
C CYS A 280 -3.52 -15.67 -0.87
N LYS A 281 -3.01 -16.87 -0.59
CA LYS A 281 -1.60 -17.07 -0.24
C LYS A 281 -0.78 -17.30 -1.52
N HIS A 282 0.18 -16.43 -1.81
CA HIS A 282 1.07 -16.54 -2.97
C HIS A 282 2.53 -16.23 -2.57
N MET A 283 3.48 -17.07 -2.97
CA MET A 283 4.92 -16.95 -2.64
C MET A 283 5.22 -16.61 -1.15
N ASN A 284 4.47 -17.23 -0.23
CA ASN A 284 4.44 -16.99 1.23
C ASN A 284 3.84 -15.65 1.72
N ASN A 285 3.46 -14.75 0.83
CA ASN A 285 2.69 -13.54 1.17
C ASN A 285 1.18 -13.84 1.14
N ILE A 286 0.39 -12.96 1.75
CA ILE A 286 -1.08 -12.88 1.56
C ILE A 286 -1.32 -11.69 0.64
N ILE A 287 -1.98 -11.88 -0.50
CA ILE A 287 -2.15 -10.85 -1.54
C ILE A 287 -3.60 -10.70 -2.00
N PRO A 288 -4.04 -9.47 -2.34
CA PRO A 288 -5.37 -9.21 -2.94
C PRO A 288 -5.37 -9.56 -4.44
N LEU A 289 -5.13 -10.82 -4.77
CA LEU A 289 -4.78 -11.32 -6.12
C LEU A 289 -5.61 -10.71 -7.26
N ARG A 290 -6.93 -10.58 -7.08
CA ARG A 290 -7.87 -10.15 -8.13
C ARG A 290 -7.79 -8.66 -8.49
N TRP A 291 -7.08 -7.86 -7.71
CA TRP A 291 -6.82 -6.45 -7.95
C TRP A 291 -5.41 -6.18 -8.50
N LEU A 292 -4.49 -7.16 -8.40
CA LEU A 292 -3.09 -6.96 -8.74
C LEU A 292 -2.78 -7.25 -10.22
N SER A 293 -1.89 -6.43 -10.77
CA SER A 293 -1.30 -6.60 -12.09
C SER A 293 -0.21 -7.69 -12.13
N TYR A 294 0.18 -8.11 -13.33
CA TYR A 294 1.18 -9.17 -13.53
C TYR A 294 2.50 -8.85 -12.81
N GLU A 295 3.02 -7.63 -12.95
CA GLU A 295 4.31 -7.24 -12.38
C GLU A 295 4.28 -7.19 -10.84
N ALA A 296 3.15 -6.84 -10.24
CA ALA A 296 2.95 -6.86 -8.80
C ALA A 296 2.86 -8.29 -8.22
N VAL A 297 2.25 -9.23 -8.95
CA VAL A 297 2.10 -10.64 -8.52
C VAL A 297 3.37 -11.45 -8.75
N TYR A 298 3.98 -11.36 -9.93
CA TYR A 298 5.06 -12.26 -10.35
C TYR A 298 6.46 -11.69 -10.19
N GLU A 299 6.61 -10.37 -10.13
CA GLU A 299 7.92 -9.69 -10.19
C GLU A 299 8.24 -8.91 -8.90
N ASP A 300 7.23 -8.66 -8.05
CA ASP A 300 7.29 -7.85 -6.81
C ASP A 300 7.47 -6.34 -7.10
N GLU A 301 7.10 -5.90 -8.31
CA GLU A 301 7.34 -4.54 -8.82
C GLU A 301 6.10 -3.64 -8.70
N TYR A 302 5.76 -3.29 -7.45
CA TYR A 302 4.70 -2.33 -7.14
C TYR A 302 5.07 -0.90 -7.55
N SER A 303 4.15 -0.21 -8.22
CA SER A 303 4.30 1.16 -8.73
C SER A 303 2.96 1.91 -8.75
N THR A 304 2.98 3.21 -9.05
CA THR A 304 1.73 3.96 -9.32
C THR A 304 0.96 3.37 -10.52
N LYS A 305 1.65 2.74 -11.48
CA LYS A 305 1.02 2.06 -12.64
C LYS A 305 0.40 0.70 -12.28
N SER A 306 0.84 0.03 -11.21
CA SER A 306 0.11 -1.14 -10.66
C SER A 306 -1.10 -0.72 -9.83
N ASP A 307 -1.03 0.43 -9.15
CA ASP A 307 -2.21 1.03 -8.51
C ASP A 307 -3.24 1.49 -9.55
N VAL A 308 -2.84 2.00 -10.73
CA VAL A 308 -3.77 2.33 -11.84
C VAL A 308 -4.53 1.10 -12.34
N TYR A 309 -3.86 -0.05 -12.52
CA TYR A 309 -4.52 -1.32 -12.84
C TYR A 309 -5.55 -1.69 -11.75
N SER A 310 -5.14 -1.58 -10.48
CA SER A 310 -6.01 -1.83 -9.32
C SER A 310 -7.21 -0.88 -9.26
N PHE A 311 -7.03 0.38 -9.67
CA PHE A 311 -8.08 1.40 -9.70
C PHE A 311 -9.14 1.10 -10.76
N ALA A 312 -8.77 0.58 -11.93
CA ALA A 312 -9.74 0.09 -12.91
C ALA A 312 -10.53 -1.13 -12.40
N VAL A 313 -9.97 -1.94 -11.50
CA VAL A 313 -10.75 -2.96 -10.77
C VAL A 313 -11.72 -2.31 -9.77
N VAL A 314 -11.37 -1.20 -9.13
CA VAL A 314 -12.31 -0.43 -8.29
C VAL A 314 -13.44 0.20 -9.12
N MET A 315 -13.15 0.73 -10.31
CA MET A 315 -14.20 1.16 -11.26
C MET A 315 -15.14 -0.02 -11.60
N TRP A 316 -14.58 -1.21 -11.81
CA TRP A 316 -15.35 -2.43 -12.08
C TRP A 316 -16.22 -2.82 -10.87
N GLU A 317 -15.68 -2.83 -9.65
CA GLU A 317 -16.45 -3.07 -8.43
C GLU A 317 -17.62 -2.08 -8.26
N ILE A 318 -17.41 -0.79 -8.56
CA ILE A 318 -18.45 0.24 -8.44
C ILE A 318 -19.63 -0.02 -9.39
N PHE A 319 -19.36 -0.33 -10.66
CA PHE A 319 -20.45 -0.63 -11.61
C PHE A 319 -21.08 -2.03 -11.42
N ASN A 320 -20.31 -3.02 -10.94
CA ASN A 320 -20.79 -4.37 -10.62
C ASN A 320 -21.21 -4.51 -9.14
N GLN A 321 -21.63 -3.41 -8.51
CA GLN A 321 -22.26 -3.35 -7.18
C GLN A 321 -21.49 -4.11 -6.06
N GLY A 322 -20.16 -4.11 -6.11
CA GLY A 322 -19.29 -4.74 -5.13
C GLY A 322 -19.09 -6.26 -5.31
N GLU A 323 -19.40 -6.83 -6.47
CA GLU A 323 -19.08 -8.24 -6.79
C GLU A 323 -17.57 -8.54 -6.65
N LEU A 324 -17.23 -9.78 -6.30
CA LEU A 324 -15.85 -10.27 -6.31
C LEU A 324 -15.38 -10.46 -7.76
N PRO A 325 -14.29 -9.81 -8.24
CA PRO A 325 -13.88 -9.94 -9.63
C PRO A 325 -13.56 -11.39 -10.04
N PHE A 326 -14.12 -11.82 -11.18
CA PHE A 326 -14.07 -13.19 -11.71
C PHE A 326 -14.45 -14.29 -10.68
N PRO A 327 -15.65 -14.27 -10.08
CA PRO A 327 -15.98 -15.16 -8.95
C PRO A 327 -16.11 -16.63 -9.38
N LYS A 328 -16.20 -16.90 -10.69
CA LYS A 328 -16.32 -18.24 -11.30
C LYS A 328 -14.99 -18.93 -11.56
N ILE A 329 -13.83 -18.29 -11.27
CA ILE A 329 -12.50 -18.91 -11.37
C ILE A 329 -11.79 -18.92 -10.02
N ASN A 330 -11.17 -20.06 -9.68
CA ASN A 330 -10.34 -20.18 -8.48
C ASN A 330 -8.98 -19.49 -8.66
N ASP A 331 -8.27 -19.27 -7.56
CA ASP A 331 -7.04 -18.46 -7.56
C ASP A 331 -5.90 -19.08 -8.39
N THR A 332 -5.80 -20.41 -8.45
CA THR A 332 -4.84 -21.11 -9.32
C THR A 332 -5.14 -20.87 -10.81
N SER A 333 -6.42 -20.89 -11.18
CA SER A 333 -6.87 -20.58 -12.55
C SER A 333 -6.68 -19.10 -12.90
N PHE A 334 -6.95 -18.20 -11.94
CA PHE A 334 -6.67 -16.77 -12.07
C PHE A 334 -5.17 -16.50 -12.29
N LEU A 335 -4.31 -17.09 -11.45
CA LEU A 335 -2.85 -16.99 -11.57
C LEU A 335 -2.35 -17.45 -12.95
N ASN A 336 -2.77 -18.63 -13.41
CA ASN A 336 -2.38 -19.12 -14.73
C ASN A 336 -2.88 -18.20 -15.86
N LYS A 337 -4.13 -17.70 -15.78
CA LYS A 337 -4.66 -16.73 -16.76
C LYS A 337 -3.91 -15.40 -16.73
N LEU A 338 -3.52 -14.87 -15.56
CA LEU A 338 -2.71 -13.67 -15.45
C LEU A 338 -1.33 -13.88 -16.08
N LYS A 339 -0.68 -15.01 -15.77
CA LYS A 339 0.65 -15.36 -16.27
C LYS A 339 0.70 -15.59 -17.78
N GLU A 340 -0.37 -16.13 -18.36
CA GLU A 340 -0.49 -16.38 -19.81
C GLU A 340 -1.03 -15.17 -20.60
N ASN A 341 -1.32 -14.04 -19.94
CA ASN A 341 -2.02 -12.89 -20.51
C ASN A 341 -3.38 -13.25 -21.15
N LYS A 342 -4.18 -14.04 -20.42
CA LYS A 342 -5.52 -14.56 -20.80
C LYS A 342 -6.61 -14.22 -19.77
N LEU A 343 -6.45 -13.10 -19.04
CA LEU A 343 -7.53 -12.47 -18.29
C LEU A 343 -8.23 -11.45 -19.19
N GLU A 344 -9.46 -11.77 -19.59
CA GLU A 344 -10.34 -10.83 -20.28
C GLU A 344 -11.10 -9.99 -19.26
N TRP A 345 -10.58 -8.81 -18.92
CA TRP A 345 -11.40 -7.78 -18.29
C TRP A 345 -12.40 -7.22 -19.30
N LYS A 346 -13.59 -6.83 -18.82
CA LYS A 346 -14.64 -6.17 -19.60
C LYS A 346 -15.30 -5.11 -18.73
N PRO A 347 -15.33 -3.84 -19.16
CA PRO A 347 -16.13 -2.79 -18.52
C PRO A 347 -17.61 -3.18 -18.43
N HIS A 348 -18.34 -2.58 -17.49
CA HIS A 348 -19.78 -2.80 -17.38
C HIS A 348 -20.54 -1.94 -18.39
N SER A 349 -21.54 -2.52 -19.06
CA SER A 349 -22.24 -1.88 -20.19
C SER A 349 -23.07 -0.64 -19.83
N SER A 350 -23.31 -0.36 -18.53
CA SER A 350 -23.94 0.88 -18.05
C SER A 350 -22.95 2.03 -17.76
N ALA A 351 -21.65 1.81 -17.90
CA ALA A 351 -20.66 2.89 -17.85
C ALA A 351 -20.63 3.65 -19.20
N PRO A 352 -20.34 4.97 -19.21
CA PRO A 352 -20.14 5.72 -20.45
C PRO A 352 -19.07 5.08 -21.34
N GLU A 353 -19.26 5.05 -22.66
CA GLU A 353 -18.32 4.42 -23.61
C GLU A 353 -16.89 5.00 -23.50
N SER A 354 -16.78 6.30 -23.22
CA SER A 354 -15.52 6.99 -22.89
C SER A 354 -14.84 6.42 -21.64
N LEU A 355 -15.61 6.18 -20.56
CA LEU A 355 -15.09 5.57 -19.34
C LEU A 355 -14.73 4.09 -19.53
N GLN A 356 -15.48 3.35 -20.36
CA GLN A 356 -15.15 1.96 -20.70
C GLN A 356 -13.77 1.88 -21.36
N LYS A 357 -13.50 2.72 -22.37
CA LYS A 357 -12.19 2.80 -23.05
C LYS A 357 -11.06 3.23 -22.11
N LEU A 358 -11.31 4.20 -21.24
CA LEU A 358 -10.35 4.66 -20.24
C LEU A 358 -10.01 3.55 -19.23
N GLN A 359 -11.03 2.80 -18.77
CA GLN A 359 -10.87 1.64 -17.90
C GLN A 359 -10.08 0.51 -18.57
N GLU A 360 -10.30 0.26 -19.86
CA GLU A 360 -9.52 -0.70 -20.65
C GLU A 360 -8.04 -0.31 -20.77
N SER A 361 -7.73 0.98 -20.98
CA SER A 361 -6.34 1.46 -21.03
C SER A 361 -5.56 1.24 -19.72
N CYS A 362 -6.25 1.26 -18.58
CA CYS A 362 -5.65 0.99 -17.27
C CYS A 362 -5.26 -0.48 -17.08
N TRP A 363 -5.81 -1.39 -17.88
CA TRP A 363 -5.51 -2.83 -17.86
C TRP A 363 -4.46 -3.25 -18.90
N ASP A 364 -3.80 -2.32 -19.59
CA ASP A 364 -2.71 -2.65 -20.52
C ASP A 364 -1.61 -3.49 -19.85
N VAL A 365 -1.14 -4.50 -20.58
CA VAL A 365 -0.09 -5.44 -20.17
C VAL A 365 1.21 -4.71 -19.81
N ASN A 366 1.57 -3.67 -20.57
CA ASN A 366 2.71 -2.81 -20.31
C ASN A 366 2.33 -1.69 -19.31
N PRO A 367 2.94 -1.65 -18.11
CA PRO A 367 2.65 -0.59 -17.13
C PRO A 367 2.92 0.83 -17.64
N GLN A 368 3.77 1.01 -18.66
CA GLN A 368 4.05 2.33 -19.23
C GLN A 368 2.94 2.84 -20.16
N ASN A 369 2.14 1.96 -20.76
CA ASN A 369 1.03 2.33 -21.64
C ASN A 369 -0.21 2.80 -20.87
N ARG A 370 -0.42 2.27 -19.66
CA ARG A 370 -1.51 2.68 -18.76
C ARG A 370 -1.40 4.18 -18.47
N PRO A 371 -2.50 4.95 -18.30
CA PRO A 371 -2.43 6.38 -17.96
C PRO A 371 -1.83 6.65 -16.58
N THR A 372 -1.63 7.92 -16.22
CA THR A 372 -1.33 8.39 -14.85
C THR A 372 -2.61 8.79 -14.13
N PHE A 373 -2.56 8.94 -12.80
CA PHE A 373 -3.71 9.40 -12.02
C PHE A 373 -4.13 10.85 -12.33
N SER A 374 -3.22 11.68 -12.86
CA SER A 374 -3.50 13.06 -13.26
C SER A 374 -4.26 13.12 -14.59
N GLU A 375 -3.82 12.35 -15.58
CA GLU A 375 -4.54 12.13 -16.84
C GLU A 375 -5.92 11.53 -16.57
N LEU A 376 -5.98 10.42 -15.81
CA LEU A 376 -7.24 9.79 -15.39
C LEU A 376 -8.20 10.77 -14.72
N THR A 377 -7.72 11.57 -13.76
CA THR A 377 -8.58 12.52 -13.05
C THR A 377 -9.17 13.56 -13.99
N THR A 378 -8.36 14.07 -14.93
CA THR A 378 -8.80 15.03 -15.93
C THR A 378 -9.85 14.43 -16.86
N GLU A 379 -9.58 13.24 -17.43
CA GLU A 379 -10.50 12.56 -18.34
C GLU A 379 -11.80 12.14 -17.65
N ILE A 380 -11.74 11.64 -16.40
CA ILE A 380 -12.93 11.28 -15.62
C ILE A 380 -13.75 12.54 -15.26
N GLU A 381 -13.12 13.67 -14.99
CA GLU A 381 -13.82 14.95 -14.76
C GLU A 381 -14.56 15.43 -16.02
N ASP A 382 -13.92 15.35 -17.19
CA ASP A 382 -14.53 15.76 -18.46
C ASP A 382 -15.62 14.79 -18.92
N ILE A 383 -15.47 13.48 -18.66
CA ILE A 383 -16.56 12.52 -18.81
C ILE A 383 -17.74 12.91 -17.90
N LEU A 384 -17.50 13.21 -16.63
CA LEU A 384 -18.55 13.58 -15.67
C LEU A 384 -19.27 14.90 -16.03
N LYS A 385 -18.60 15.85 -16.70
CA LYS A 385 -19.21 17.08 -17.25
C LYS A 385 -20.10 16.82 -18.48
N SER A 386 -19.99 15.65 -19.11
CA SER A 386 -20.67 15.32 -20.37
C SER A 386 -21.90 14.39 -20.23
N MET A 387 -22.26 14.02 -18.99
CA MET A 387 -23.34 13.08 -18.64
C MET A 387 -24.66 13.75 -18.22
#